data_AF-A0A7J6P4E6-F1
#
_entry.id   AF-A0A7J6P4E6-F1
#
_cell.length_a   1.000
_cell.length_b   1.000
_cell.length_c   1.000
_cell.angle_alpha   90.00
_cell.angle_beta   90.00
_cell.angle_gamma   90.00
#
_symmetry.space_group_name_H-M   'P 1'
#
loop_
_entity.id
_entity.type
_entity.pdbx_description
1 polymer ?
#
loop_
_entity_poly.entity_id
_entity_poly.type
_entity_poly.pdbx_seq_one_letter_code
_entity_poly.pdbx_strand_id
1 'polypeptide(L)'
;MDEQYDVIVCGTGLKECILSGLFSCHGKKVLHLDRNGYYGGDCASLNLTTLWDKFRPGEKPPADYGSNRDWNVDLIPKFVMASGQLVKILLKTKVTRYLEWKSVEGTYVYQYQPAGLFSNEKFIHKVPATEMEIVKSPLMGIMEKKRCTSFFMFIA
;
A
#
# COMPACT_ATOMS: atom_id res chain seq x y z
N MET A 1 30.65 -21.23 2.72
CA MET A 1 29.20 -21.09 2.98
C MET A 1 28.84 -22.19 3.94
N ASP A 2 28.03 -21.91 4.95
CA ASP A 2 27.58 -22.99 5.84
C ASP A 2 26.62 -23.91 5.06
N GLU A 3 26.68 -25.20 5.32
CA GLU A 3 25.88 -26.19 4.56
C GLU A 3 24.53 -26.50 5.22
N GLN A 4 24.32 -26.05 6.47
CA GLN A 4 23.11 -26.31 7.24
C GLN A 4 22.46 -25.02 7.75
N TYR A 5 21.14 -24.94 7.54
CA TYR A 5 20.24 -23.85 7.92
C TYR A 5 18.96 -24.44 8.51
N ASP A 6 18.35 -23.74 9.47
CA ASP A 6 17.06 -24.15 10.04
C ASP A 6 15.91 -23.91 9.05
N VAL A 7 16.02 -22.86 8.24
CA VAL A 7 15.00 -22.45 7.26
C VAL A 7 15.68 -21.94 6.00
N ILE A 8 15.20 -22.39 4.84
CA ILE A 8 15.55 -21.81 3.53
C ILE A 8 14.31 -21.11 2.98
N VAL A 9 14.45 -19.82 2.67
CA VAL A 9 13.40 -18.99 2.08
C VAL A 9 13.78 -18.68 0.63
N CYS A 10 12.89 -19.02 -0.31
CA CYS A 10 13.08 -18.83 -1.74
C CYS A 10 12.14 -17.73 -2.25
N GLY A 11 12.72 -16.65 -2.77
CA GLY A 11 12.04 -15.43 -3.18
C GLY A 11 12.11 -14.34 -2.11
N THR A 12 12.22 -13.10 -2.54
CA THR A 12 12.31 -11.91 -1.66
C THR A 12 11.09 -11.01 -1.75
N GLY A 13 9.93 -11.63 -1.99
CA GLY A 13 8.65 -10.95 -1.87
C GLY A 13 8.39 -10.48 -0.44
N LEU A 14 7.38 -9.62 -0.28
CA LEU A 14 7.05 -9.04 1.02
C LEU A 14 6.78 -10.10 2.09
N LYS A 15 6.08 -11.18 1.74
CA LYS A 15 5.71 -12.23 2.70
C LYS A 15 6.93 -13.04 3.12
N GLU A 16 7.76 -13.40 2.16
CA GLU A 16 8.99 -14.15 2.35
C GLU A 16 9.98 -13.37 3.23
N CYS A 17 10.15 -12.07 2.97
CA CYS A 17 10.96 -11.17 3.79
C CYS A 17 10.44 -11.03 5.22
N ILE A 18 9.12 -10.91 5.41
CA ILE A 18 8.53 -10.85 6.75
C ILE A 18 8.77 -12.16 7.51
N LEU A 19 8.55 -13.32 6.87
CA LEU A 19 8.76 -14.63 7.49
C LEU A 19 10.24 -14.85 7.83
N SER A 20 11.13 -14.53 6.88
CA SER A 20 12.59 -14.58 7.07
C SER A 20 13.02 -13.77 8.30
N GLY A 21 12.58 -12.51 8.38
CA GLY A 21 12.84 -11.64 9.53
C GLY A 21 12.27 -12.19 10.84
N LEU A 22 11.04 -12.73 10.83
CA LEU A 22 10.44 -13.35 12.01
C LEU A 22 11.23 -14.57 12.49
N PHE A 23 11.65 -15.46 11.59
CA PHE A 23 12.48 -16.62 11.95
C PHE A 23 13.82 -16.19 12.54
N SER A 24 14.50 -15.22 11.92
CA SER A 24 15.75 -14.67 12.44
C SER A 24 15.58 -14.03 13.83
N CYS A 25 14.50 -13.28 14.06
CA CYS A 25 14.20 -12.71 15.37
C CYS A 25 13.97 -13.77 16.46
N HIS A 26 13.59 -14.99 16.10
CA HIS A 26 13.43 -16.12 17.03
C HIS A 26 14.65 -17.07 17.03
N GLY A 27 15.82 -16.57 16.60
CA GLY A 27 17.10 -17.27 16.70
C GLY A 27 17.31 -18.38 15.68
N LYS A 28 16.48 -18.47 14.63
CA LYS A 28 16.68 -19.43 13.55
C LYS A 28 17.76 -18.97 12.59
N LYS A 29 18.58 -19.90 12.13
CA LYS A 29 19.57 -19.68 11.08
C LYS A 29 18.87 -19.79 9.71
N VAL A 30 18.67 -18.65 9.05
CA VAL A 30 17.89 -18.55 7.81
C VAL A 30 18.82 -18.31 6.61
N LEU A 31 18.63 -19.09 5.54
CA LEU A 31 19.16 -18.79 4.21
C LEU A 31 18.05 -18.18 3.36
N HIS A 32 18.25 -16.97 2.85
CA HIS A 32 17.25 -16.27 2.05
C HIS A 32 17.82 -15.98 0.67
N LEU A 33 17.20 -16.54 -0.37
CA LEU A 33 17.68 -16.50 -1.74
C LEU A 33 16.60 -16.00 -2.69
N ASP A 34 16.99 -15.40 -3.81
CA ASP A 34 16.12 -15.07 -4.92
C ASP A 34 16.81 -15.45 -6.24
N ARG A 35 16.02 -15.83 -7.25
CA ARG A 35 16.51 -16.08 -8.60
C ARG A 35 16.70 -14.79 -9.40
N ASN A 36 16.03 -13.72 -8.99
CA ASN A 36 16.06 -12.43 -9.67
C ASN A 36 17.29 -11.62 -9.24
N GLY A 37 17.80 -10.77 -10.13
CA GLY A 37 18.86 -9.81 -9.82
C GLY A 37 18.41 -8.60 -9.00
N TYR A 38 17.21 -8.64 -8.42
CA TYR A 38 16.58 -7.56 -7.67
C TYR A 38 15.66 -8.13 -6.58
N TYR A 39 15.35 -7.32 -5.57
CA TYR A 39 14.45 -7.68 -4.47
C TYR A 39 12.97 -7.45 -4.81
N GLY A 40 12.08 -8.13 -4.09
CA GLY A 40 10.64 -7.84 -4.08
C GLY A 40 9.78 -8.80 -4.89
N GLY A 41 10.37 -9.60 -5.77
CA GLY A 41 9.64 -10.57 -6.60
C GLY A 41 8.48 -9.92 -7.36
N ASP A 42 7.27 -10.45 -7.20
CA ASP A 42 6.04 -9.89 -7.81
C ASP A 42 5.61 -8.54 -7.22
N CYS A 43 6.13 -8.19 -6.04
CA CYS A 43 5.91 -6.91 -5.37
C CYS A 43 7.08 -5.94 -5.55
N ALA A 44 7.97 -6.16 -6.52
CA ALA A 44 9.11 -5.28 -6.74
C ALA A 44 8.68 -3.86 -7.12
N SER A 45 9.47 -2.89 -6.68
CA SER A 45 9.37 -1.48 -7.08
C SER A 45 10.36 -1.22 -8.21
N LEU A 46 9.88 -0.70 -9.34
CA LEU A 46 10.66 -0.50 -10.55
C LEU A 46 11.01 0.98 -10.75
N ASN A 47 12.23 1.26 -11.21
CA ASN A 47 12.56 2.57 -11.77
C ASN A 47 12.01 2.71 -13.21
N LEU A 48 12.12 3.90 -13.82
CA LEU A 48 11.60 4.14 -15.16
C LEU A 48 12.15 3.18 -16.21
N THR A 49 13.47 2.95 -16.23
CA THR A 49 14.09 2.08 -17.26
C THR A 49 13.54 0.65 -17.15
N THR A 50 13.56 0.06 -15.96
CA THR A 50 13.04 -1.30 -15.73
C THR A 50 11.54 -1.38 -15.99
N LEU A 51 10.78 -0.33 -15.67
CA LEU A 51 9.34 -0.26 -15.93
C LEU A 51 9.05 -0.28 -17.44
N TRP A 52 9.78 0.51 -18.23
CA TRP A 52 9.65 0.54 -19.69
C TRP A 52 10.07 -0.78 -20.32
N ASP A 53 11.24 -1.30 -19.96
CA ASP A 53 11.71 -2.59 -20.49
C ASP A 53 10.67 -3.70 -20.26
N LYS A 54 9.96 -3.65 -19.13
CA LYS A 54 8.93 -4.65 -18.78
C LYS A 54 7.62 -4.48 -19.53
N PHE A 55 7.09 -3.26 -19.66
CA PHE A 55 5.74 -3.02 -20.19
C PHE A 55 5.70 -2.42 -21.60
N ARG A 56 6.83 -1.88 -22.08
CA ARG A 56 7.02 -1.23 -23.39
C ARG A 56 8.41 -1.55 -23.96
N PRO A 57 8.72 -2.83 -24.20
CA PRO A 57 10.04 -3.24 -24.63
C PRO A 57 10.44 -2.58 -25.95
N GLY A 58 11.66 -2.03 -26.01
CA GLY A 58 12.18 -1.33 -27.18
C GLY A 58 11.86 0.17 -27.22
N GLU A 59 11.00 0.66 -26.33
CA GLU A 59 10.75 2.10 -26.15
C GLU A 59 11.60 2.65 -25.00
N LYS A 60 12.12 3.86 -25.18
CA LYS A 60 12.79 4.59 -24.09
C LYS A 60 11.76 5.38 -23.28
N PRO A 61 11.94 5.52 -21.95
CA PRO A 61 11.15 6.46 -21.17
C PRO A 61 11.26 7.88 -21.75
N PRO A 62 10.16 8.65 -21.79
CA PRO A 62 10.20 10.07 -22.13
C PRO A 62 11.22 10.84 -21.27
N ALA A 63 12.03 11.68 -21.90
CA ALA A 63 13.09 12.43 -21.21
C ALA A 63 12.54 13.36 -20.12
N ASP A 64 11.32 13.85 -20.31
CA ASP A 64 10.61 14.78 -19.43
C ASP A 64 10.28 14.16 -18.05
N TYR A 65 10.34 12.83 -17.91
CA TYR A 65 10.13 12.13 -16.63
C TYR A 65 11.35 12.16 -15.71
N GLY A 66 12.49 12.69 -16.17
CA GLY A 66 13.66 12.90 -15.33
C GLY A 66 14.47 11.63 -15.07
N SER A 67 15.06 11.53 -13.87
CA SER A 67 16.04 10.49 -13.53
C SER A 67 15.40 9.26 -12.90
N ASN A 68 15.96 8.07 -13.17
CA ASN A 68 15.53 6.81 -12.53
C ASN A 68 15.43 6.88 -11.00
N ARG A 69 16.25 7.68 -10.31
CA ARG A 69 16.26 7.76 -8.84
C ARG A 69 14.98 8.36 -8.25
N ASP A 70 14.24 9.12 -9.05
CA ASP A 70 13.01 9.79 -8.64
C ASP A 70 11.80 8.84 -8.71
N TRP A 71 12.00 7.62 -9.21
CA TRP A 71 10.94 6.67 -9.52
C TRP A 71 11.13 5.34 -8.80
N ASN A 72 10.12 5.01 -7.98
CA ASN A 72 9.97 3.71 -7.35
C ASN A 72 8.51 3.30 -7.55
N VAL A 73 8.23 2.59 -8.64
CA VAL A 73 6.87 2.21 -9.06
C VAL A 73 6.60 0.78 -8.66
N ASP A 74 5.79 0.59 -7.63
CA ASP A 74 5.38 -0.73 -7.17
C ASP A 74 4.58 -1.46 -8.25
N LEU A 75 4.94 -2.72 -8.53
CA LEU A 75 4.12 -3.60 -9.37
C LEU A 75 2.76 -3.90 -8.73
N ILE A 76 2.71 -3.97 -7.40
CA ILE A 76 1.49 -4.22 -6.63
C ILE A 76 1.43 -3.21 -5.47
N PRO A 77 0.98 -1.96 -5.73
CA PRO A 77 0.89 -0.95 -4.67
C PRO A 77 -0.19 -1.34 -3.66
N LYS A 78 0.17 -1.37 -2.37
CA LYS A 78 -0.75 -1.65 -1.27
C LYS A 78 -0.53 -0.67 -0.14
N PHE A 79 -1.61 -0.05 0.34
CA PHE A 79 -1.56 0.72 1.58
C PHE A 79 -1.55 -0.18 2.80
N VAL A 80 -0.93 0.32 3.87
CA VAL A 80 -0.86 -0.35 5.17
C VAL A 80 -1.81 0.33 6.12
N MET A 81 -2.76 -0.43 6.66
CA MET A 81 -3.67 0.07 7.70
C MET A 81 -2.86 0.39 8.97
N ALA A 82 -2.97 1.62 9.48
CA ALA A 82 -2.13 2.14 10.58
C ALA A 82 -2.17 1.26 11.85
N SER A 83 -3.34 0.72 12.20
CA SER A 83 -3.52 -0.18 13.35
C SER A 83 -3.60 -1.67 12.95
N GLY A 84 -3.18 -1.99 11.73
CA GLY A 84 -3.25 -3.34 11.17
C GLY A 84 -2.18 -4.30 11.72
N GLN A 85 -2.37 -5.59 11.45
CA GLN A 85 -1.44 -6.64 11.89
C GLN A 85 -0.03 -6.47 11.30
N LEU A 86 0.08 -6.00 10.05
CA LEU A 86 1.37 -5.76 9.43
C LEU A 86 2.21 -4.73 10.22
N VAL A 87 1.61 -3.62 10.64
CA VAL A 87 2.32 -2.61 11.46
C VAL A 87 2.81 -3.22 12.77
N LYS A 88 1.97 -4.04 13.44
CA LYS A 88 2.36 -4.75 14.68
C LYS A 88 3.56 -5.69 14.45
N ILE A 89 3.58 -6.41 13.33
CA ILE A 89 4.70 -7.29 12.94
C ILE A 89 5.98 -6.48 12.69
N LEU A 90 5.88 -5.38 11.95
CA LEU A 90 7.04 -4.51 11.64
C LEU A 90 7.64 -3.89 12.90
N LEU A 91 6.80 -3.51 13.87
CA LEU A 91 7.25 -3.04 15.18
C LEU A 91 7.96 -4.15 15.98
N LYS A 92 7.36 -5.36 16.02
CA LYS A 92 7.94 -6.51 16.75
C LYS A 92 9.30 -6.94 16.17
N THR A 93 9.43 -6.92 14.85
CA THR A 93 10.68 -7.26 14.14
C THR A 93 11.68 -6.10 14.07
N LYS A 94 11.33 -4.92 14.58
CA LYS A 94 12.13 -3.68 14.53
C LYS A 94 12.50 -3.21 13.11
N VAL A 95 11.80 -3.70 12.09
CA VAL A 95 12.00 -3.31 10.68
C VAL A 95 11.58 -1.87 10.42
N THR A 96 10.73 -1.29 11.27
CA THR A 96 10.33 0.13 11.16
C THR A 96 11.50 1.12 11.21
N ARG A 97 12.69 0.71 11.67
CA ARG A 97 13.90 1.55 11.65
C ARG A 97 14.48 1.79 10.26
N TYR A 98 14.06 0.99 9.28
CA TYR A 98 14.56 1.06 7.89
C TYR A 98 13.57 1.74 6.95
N LEU A 99 12.40 2.17 7.45
CA LEU A 99 11.31 2.71 6.65
C LEU A 99 10.81 4.01 7.25
N GLU A 100 10.59 5.01 6.40
CA GLU A 100 9.83 6.20 6.75
C GLU A 100 8.37 6.03 6.32
N TRP A 101 7.45 6.56 7.13
CA TRP A 101 6.01 6.43 6.90
C TRP A 101 5.38 7.79 6.68
N LYS A 102 4.50 7.88 5.69
CA LYS A 102 3.65 9.04 5.43
C LYS A 102 2.19 8.59 5.39
N SER A 103 1.30 9.37 6.01
CA SER A 103 -0.14 9.12 5.92
C SER A 103 -0.62 9.36 4.49
N VAL A 104 -1.55 8.53 4.03
CA VAL A 104 -2.36 8.82 2.85
C VAL A 104 -3.25 10.03 3.17
N GLU A 105 -3.39 10.97 2.22
CA GLU A 105 -4.11 12.23 2.44
C GLU A 105 -5.63 12.08 2.45
N GLY A 106 -6.15 11.05 1.78
CA GLY A 106 -7.58 10.79 1.76
C GLY A 106 -7.96 9.46 1.13
N THR A 107 -9.11 8.95 1.54
CA THR A 107 -9.75 7.79 0.95
C THR A 107 -10.98 8.26 0.19
N TYR A 108 -11.16 7.76 -1.03
CA TYR A 108 -12.29 8.11 -1.89
C TYR A 108 -13.07 6.86 -2.28
N VAL A 109 -14.37 7.01 -2.46
CA VAL A 109 -15.27 5.95 -2.92
C VAL A 109 -16.00 6.40 -4.18
N TYR A 110 -16.21 5.46 -5.09
CA TYR A 110 -17.04 5.69 -6.26
C TYR A 110 -18.52 5.52 -5.89
N GLN A 111 -19.30 6.57 -6.10
CA GLN A 111 -20.75 6.55 -6.04
C GLN A 111 -21.26 7.51 -7.12
N TYR A 112 -21.85 6.94 -8.16
CA TYR A 112 -22.47 7.72 -9.21
C TYR A 112 -23.66 8.54 -8.67
N GLN A 113 -23.66 9.85 -8.95
CA GLN A 113 -24.77 10.75 -8.66
C GLN A 113 -25.11 11.52 -9.95
N PRO A 114 -26.34 11.39 -10.49
CA PRO A 114 -26.72 12.03 -11.74
C PRO A 114 -26.74 13.56 -11.60
N ALA A 115 -26.58 14.24 -12.74
CA ALA A 115 -26.78 15.69 -12.78
C ALA A 115 -28.22 16.04 -12.37
N GLY A 116 -28.35 17.07 -11.56
CA GLY A 116 -29.62 17.65 -11.14
C GLY A 116 -29.78 19.04 -11.71
N LEU A 117 -30.89 19.69 -11.38
CA LEU A 117 -31.17 21.05 -11.85
C LEU A 117 -30.09 22.08 -11.41
N PHE A 118 -29.39 21.82 -10.30
CA PHE A 118 -28.38 22.70 -9.70
C PHE A 118 -27.05 22.00 -9.41
N SER A 119 -26.83 20.80 -9.94
CA SER A 119 -25.61 20.04 -9.66
C SER A 119 -25.14 19.26 -10.86
N ASN A 120 -23.83 19.31 -11.11
CA ASN A 120 -23.20 18.44 -12.09
C ASN A 120 -23.21 16.98 -11.61
N GLU A 121 -23.03 16.09 -12.57
CA GLU A 121 -22.78 14.68 -12.37
C GLU A 121 -21.54 14.47 -11.48
N LYS A 122 -21.58 13.47 -10.59
CA LYS A 122 -20.46 13.14 -9.68
C LYS A 122 -20.21 11.64 -9.64
N PHE A 123 -18.95 11.28 -9.40
CA PHE A 123 -18.49 9.91 -9.43
C PHE A 123 -17.70 9.53 -8.18
N ILE A 124 -16.72 10.32 -7.78
CA ILE A 124 -15.85 10.05 -6.64
C ILE A 124 -16.11 11.02 -5.49
N HIS A 125 -16.13 10.50 -4.27
CA HIS A 125 -16.41 11.29 -3.07
C HIS A 125 -15.46 10.87 -1.95
N LYS A 126 -15.04 11.83 -1.12
CA LYS A 126 -14.23 11.54 0.07
C LYS A 126 -15.03 10.67 1.04
N VAL A 127 -14.44 9.59 1.50
CA VAL A 127 -15.01 8.74 2.56
C VAL A 127 -14.92 9.51 3.87
N PRO A 128 -16.05 9.77 4.55
CA PRO A 128 -16.03 10.49 5.82
C PRO A 128 -15.46 9.58 6.93
N ALA A 129 -14.47 10.09 7.67
CA ALA A 129 -13.84 9.39 8.79
C ALA A 129 -14.12 10.06 10.15
N THR A 130 -14.78 11.23 10.15
CA THR A 130 -15.15 11.97 11.37
C THR A 130 -16.58 12.48 11.29
N GLU A 131 -17.19 12.81 12.42
CA GLU A 131 -18.55 13.36 12.48
C GLU A 131 -18.73 14.62 11.62
N MET A 132 -17.75 15.53 11.68
CA MET A 132 -17.77 16.75 10.86
C MET A 132 -17.71 16.44 9.36
N GLU A 133 -16.98 15.39 8.96
CA GLU A 133 -16.95 14.96 7.56
C GLU A 133 -18.25 14.28 7.13
N ILE A 134 -18.93 13.53 8.00
CA ILE A 134 -20.24 12.94 7.72
C ILE A 134 -21.25 14.05 7.40
N VAL A 135 -21.29 15.10 8.23
CA VAL A 135 -22.20 16.24 8.03
C VAL A 135 -21.95 16.92 6.67
N LYS A 136 -20.70 17.06 6.25
CA LYS A 136 -20.32 17.67 4.98
C LYS A 136 -20.39 16.72 3.78
N SER A 137 -20.47 15.41 4.00
CA SER A 137 -20.36 14.41 2.94
C SER A 137 -21.51 14.51 1.93
N PRO A 138 -21.26 14.47 0.61
CA PRO A 138 -22.30 14.38 -0.40
C PRO A 138 -22.86 12.96 -0.59
N LEU A 139 -22.29 11.94 0.08
CA LEU A 139 -22.64 10.52 -0.13
C LEU A 139 -24.04 10.13 0.37
N MET A 140 -24.64 10.97 1.22
CA MET A 140 -25.82 10.64 2.01
C MET A 140 -26.77 11.83 2.11
N GLY A 141 -28.08 11.55 2.08
CA GLY A 141 -29.11 12.53 2.43
C GLY A 141 -29.08 12.89 3.92
N ILE A 142 -29.80 13.95 4.30
CA ILE A 142 -29.76 14.51 5.67
C ILE A 142 -30.16 13.48 6.74
N MET A 143 -31.20 12.69 6.51
CA MET A 143 -31.63 11.66 7.47
C MET A 143 -30.59 10.55 7.61
N GLU A 144 -29.97 10.16 6.50
CA GLU A 144 -28.99 9.08 6.48
C GLU A 144 -27.67 9.50 7.13
N LYS A 145 -27.29 10.78 7.03
CA LYS A 145 -26.17 11.34 7.80
C LYS A 145 -26.37 11.17 9.31
N LYS A 146 -27.58 11.42 9.82
CA LYS A 146 -27.88 11.22 11.25
C LYS A 146 -27.71 9.76 11.65
N ARG A 147 -28.22 8.82 10.85
CA ARG A 147 -28.08 7.38 11.10
C ARG A 147 -26.61 6.95 11.05
N CYS A 148 -25.86 7.44 10.07
CA CYS A 148 -24.43 7.16 9.93
C CYS A 148 -23.63 7.67 11.14
N THR A 149 -23.90 8.90 11.61
CA THR A 149 -23.28 9.42 12.83
C THR A 149 -23.60 8.54 14.04
N SER A 150 -24.87 8.18 14.25
CA SER A 150 -25.25 7.28 15.36
C SER A 150 -24.56 5.92 15.27
N PHE A 151 -24.40 5.38 14.06
CA PHE A 151 -23.69 4.12 13.85
C PHE A 151 -22.19 4.25 14.16
N PHE A 152 -21.54 5.34 13.74
CA PHE A 152 -20.11 5.56 14.02
C PHE A 152 -19.86 5.69 15.52
N MET A 153 -20.72 6.42 16.24
CA MET A 153 -20.65 6.53 17.70
C MET A 153 -20.86 5.18 18.42
N PHE A 154 -21.62 4.25 17.83
CA PHE A 154 -21.83 2.92 18.40
C PHE A 154 -20.61 1.99 18.23
N ILE A 155 -19.85 2.14 17.13
CA ILE A 155 -18.68 1.32 16.82
C ILE A 155 -17.40 1.83 17.47
N ALA A 156 -17.31 3.15 17.67
CA ALA A 156 -16.16 3.81 18.30
C ALA A 156 -15.99 3.41 19.77
#